data_AF-A0A843CHQ6-F1
#
_entry.id   AF-A0A843CHQ6-F1
#
_cell.length_a   1.000
_cell.length_b   1.000
_cell.length_c   1.000
_cell.angle_alpha   90.00
_cell.angle_beta   90.00
_cell.angle_gamma   90.00
#
_symmetry.space_group_name_H-M   'P 1'
#
loop_
_entity.id
_entity.type
_entity.pdbx_description
1 polymer ?
#
loop_
_entity_poly.entity_id
_entity_poly.type
_entity_poly.pdbx_seq_one_letter_code
_entity_poly.pdbx_strand_id
1 'polypeptide(L)' 'LTLQVQVYHFGDLDGDGKVTITDLAIIAIHYGAKPSSANWHSLADLNHDGLVDLQDLALDVSLFGTTS' A
#
# COMPACT_ATOMS: atom_id res chain seq x y z
N LEU A 1 -15.60 -26.95 0.12
CA LEU A 1 -15.70 -25.48 -0.02
C LEU A 1 -14.62 -24.90 0.87
N THR A 2 -13.58 -24.30 0.33
CA THR A 2 -12.50 -23.69 1.13
C THR A 2 -12.72 -22.18 1.08
N LEU A 3 -13.04 -21.58 2.23
CA LEU A 3 -13.04 -20.12 2.35
C LEU A 3 -11.57 -19.67 2.39
N GLN A 4 -11.13 -18.97 1.35
CA GLN A 4 -9.88 -18.22 1.40
C GLN A 4 -10.18 -16.98 2.24
N VAL A 5 -9.63 -16.90 3.44
CA VAL A 5 -9.61 -15.66 4.21
C VAL A 5 -8.46 -14.85 3.65
N GLN A 6 -8.76 -13.80 2.89
CA GLN A 6 -7.74 -12.88 2.40
C GLN A 6 -7.32 -12.01 3.58
N VAL A 7 -6.20 -12.37 4.21
CA VAL A 7 -5.59 -11.58 5.27
C VAL A 7 -4.91 -10.40 4.58
N TYR A 8 -5.51 -9.22 4.68
CA TYR A 8 -4.85 -7.98 4.27
C TYR A 8 -3.75 -7.68 5.27
N HIS A 9 -2.51 -7.89 4.87
CA HIS A 9 -1.35 -7.48 5.64
C HIS A 9 -1.12 -5.98 5.44
N PHE A 10 -0.80 -5.27 6.51
CA PHE A 10 -0.51 -3.84 6.39
C PHE A 10 0.73 -3.65 5.51
N GLY A 11 0.63 -2.84 4.45
CA GLY A 11 1.68 -2.67 3.43
C GLY A 11 1.63 -3.67 2.25
N ASP A 12 0.70 -4.63 2.23
CA ASP A 12 0.46 -5.49 1.05
C ASP A 12 -0.63 -4.85 0.18
N LEU A 13 -0.18 -4.12 -0.85
CA LEU A 13 -1.03 -3.29 -1.69
C LEU A 13 -1.54 -4.04 -2.93
N ASP A 14 -0.85 -5.09 -3.37
CA ASP A 14 -1.29 -5.94 -4.49
C ASP A 14 -2.06 -7.21 -4.05
N GLY A 15 -2.01 -7.54 -2.76
CA GLY A 15 -2.74 -8.63 -2.14
C GLY A 15 -2.10 -10.00 -2.33
N ASP A 16 -0.80 -10.07 -2.62
CA ASP A 16 -0.06 -11.32 -2.83
C ASP A 16 0.41 -12.01 -1.53
N GLY A 17 0.20 -11.35 -0.39
CA GLY A 17 0.57 -11.82 0.95
C GLY A 17 1.98 -11.42 1.39
N LYS A 18 2.66 -10.53 0.67
CA LYS A 18 4.02 -10.07 0.98
C LYS A 18 4.14 -8.56 0.77
N VAL A 19 5.01 -7.91 1.56
CA VAL A 19 5.42 -6.53 1.28
C VAL A 19 6.74 -6.55 0.52
N THR A 20 6.67 -6.13 -0.75
CA THR A 20 7.75 -6.20 -1.73
C THR A 20 7.93 -4.86 -2.47
N ILE A 21 8.85 -4.85 -3.45
CA ILE A 21 9.05 -3.70 -4.31
C ILE A 21 7.83 -3.38 -5.18
N THR A 22 6.92 -4.34 -5.38
CA THR A 22 5.67 -4.13 -6.11
C THR A 22 4.75 -3.17 -5.36
N ASP A 23 4.63 -3.34 -4.05
CA ASP A 23 3.83 -2.49 -3.17
C ASP A 23 4.37 -1.05 -3.15
N LEU A 24 5.69 -0.92 -3.01
CA LEU A 24 6.37 0.36 -3.13
C LEU A 24 6.10 1.04 -4.50
N ALA A 25 6.06 0.27 -5.59
CA ALA A 25 5.77 0.79 -6.91
C ALA A 25 4.33 1.30 -7.03
N ILE A 26 3.36 0.64 -6.37
CA ILE A 26 1.98 1.13 -6.29
C ILE A 26 1.94 2.50 -5.63
N ILE A 27 2.59 2.69 -4.48
CA ILE A 27 2.66 4.01 -3.82
C ILE A 27 3.29 5.06 -4.75
N ALA A 28 4.39 4.72 -5.41
CA ALA A 28 5.07 5.65 -6.33
C ALA A 28 4.21 6.08 -7.52
N ILE A 29 3.36 5.19 -8.07
CA ILE A 29 2.42 5.52 -9.15
C ILE A 29 1.36 6.55 -8.71
N HIS A 30 1.01 6.52 -7.42
CA HIS A 30 -0.02 7.37 -6.84
C HIS A 30 0.56 8.59 -6.09
N TYR A 31 1.88 8.81 -6.14
CA TYR A 31 2.56 9.89 -5.42
C TYR A 31 1.96 11.27 -5.72
N GLY A 32 1.71 12.04 -4.66
CA GLY A 32 1.09 13.37 -4.69
C GLY A 32 -0.43 13.36 -4.84
N ALA A 33 -1.07 12.20 -4.92
CA ALA A 33 -2.52 12.10 -5.02
C ALA A 33 -3.19 12.44 -3.68
N LYS A 34 -4.37 13.06 -3.78
CA LYS A 34 -5.31 13.31 -2.68
C LYS A 34 -6.66 12.68 -3.05
N PRO A 35 -7.66 12.58 -2.14
CA PRO A 35 -8.96 11.97 -2.46
C PRO A 35 -9.69 12.54 -3.68
N SER A 36 -9.43 13.80 -4.05
CA SER A 36 -9.99 14.44 -5.25
C SER A 36 -9.22 14.17 -6.55
N SER A 37 -8.04 13.57 -6.47
CA SER A 37 -7.18 13.31 -7.63
C SER A 37 -7.71 12.14 -8.46
N ALA A 38 -7.62 12.25 -9.78
CA ALA A 38 -8.07 11.18 -10.68
C ALA A 38 -7.29 9.87 -10.51
N ASN A 39 -6.04 9.95 -10.03
CA ASN A 39 -5.19 8.83 -9.69
C ASN A 39 -5.19 8.52 -8.18
N TRP A 40 -6.24 8.86 -7.43
CA TRP A 40 -6.34 8.48 -6.02
C TRP A 40 -6.39 6.96 -5.85
N HIS A 41 -5.58 6.43 -4.94
CA HIS A 41 -5.62 5.04 -4.52
C HIS A 41 -5.55 4.98 -3.01
N SER A 42 -6.66 4.63 -2.36
CA SER A 42 -6.76 4.73 -0.90
C SER A 42 -5.81 3.82 -0.13
N LEU A 43 -5.33 2.72 -0.73
CA LEU A 43 -4.34 1.85 -0.10
C LEU A 43 -2.90 2.40 -0.22
N ALA A 44 -2.67 3.39 -1.09
CA ALA A 44 -1.37 4.03 -1.20
C ALA A 44 -1.15 5.15 -0.15
N ASP A 45 -2.24 5.64 0.47
CA ASP A 45 -2.21 6.52 1.64
C ASP A 45 -2.24 5.64 2.91
N LEU A 46 -1.05 5.13 3.27
CA LEU A 46 -0.85 4.17 4.35
C LEU A 46 -1.02 4.80 5.73
N ASN A 47 -0.63 6.07 5.89
CA ASN A 47 -0.79 6.78 7.16
C ASN A 47 -2.17 7.42 7.33
N HIS A 48 -3.01 7.42 6.27
CA HIS A 48 -4.35 7.98 6.21
C HIS A 48 -4.40 9.49 6.47
N ASP A 49 -3.37 10.24 6.04
CA ASP A 49 -3.32 11.70 6.17
C ASP A 49 -3.99 12.45 5.01
N GLY A 50 -4.44 11.71 3.98
CA GLY A 50 -5.12 12.24 2.80
C GLY A 50 -4.17 12.74 1.71
N LEU A 51 -2.88 12.39 1.76
CA LEU A 51 -1.89 12.67 0.73
C LEU A 51 -0.94 11.48 0.58
N VAL A 52 -0.86 10.91 -0.62
CA VAL A 52 0.18 9.91 -0.92
C VAL A 52 1.54 10.61 -1.03
N ASP A 53 2.46 10.39 -0.10
CA ASP A 53 3.78 11.04 -0.11
C ASP A 53 4.95 10.15 0.40
N LEU A 54 6.06 10.79 0.79
CA LEU A 54 7.25 10.11 1.29
C LEU A 54 7.01 9.36 2.61
N GLN A 55 6.03 9.77 3.41
CA GLN A 55 5.67 9.10 4.66
C GLN A 55 5.10 7.71 4.35
N ASP A 56 4.26 7.59 3.33
CA ASP A 56 3.71 6.30 2.90
C ASP A 56 4.81 5.39 2.36
N LEU A 57 5.69 5.92 1.50
CA LEU A 57 6.86 5.17 1.02
C LEU A 57 7.75 4.70 2.19
N ALA A 58 7.99 5.55 3.20
CA ALA A 58 8.80 5.18 4.35
C ALA A 58 8.12 4.11 5.23
N LEU A 59 6.79 4.16 5.36
CA LEU A 59 6.03 3.14 6.07
C LEU A 59 6.09 1.80 5.35
N ASP A 60 5.88 1.76 4.04
CA ASP A 60 5.98 0.55 3.23
C ASP A 60 7.36 -0.11 3.34
N VAL A 61 8.42 0.68 3.18
CA VAL A 61 9.80 0.20 3.34
C VAL A 61 10.08 -0.30 4.76
N SER A 62 9.43 0.26 5.79
CA SER A 62 9.59 -0.22 7.17
C SER A 62 9.01 -1.64 7.38
N LEU A 63 8.15 -2.08 6.48
CA LEU A 63 7.48 -3.38 6.49
C LEU A 63 8.13 -4.37 5.50
N PHE A 64 9.18 -3.95 4.79
CA PHE A 64 9.78 -4.71 3.70
C PHE A 64 10.27 -6.09 4.16
N GLY A 65 9.88 -7.13 3.44
CA GLY A 65 10.23 -8.51 3.78
C GLY A 65 9.43 -9.11 4.94
N THR A 66 8.43 -8.39 5.46
CA THR A 66 7.41 -9.02 6.32
C THR A 66 6.49 -9.89 5.46
N THR A 67 6.22 -11.09 5.95
CA THR A 67 5.27 -12.03 5.35
C THR A 67 4.19 -12.30 6.38
N SER A 68 2.95 -12.50 5.92
CA SER A 68 1.89 -13.07 6.76
C SER A 68 2.21 -14.49 7.24
#